data_AF-A0A3E2N8B9-F1
#
_entry.id   AF-A0A3E2N8B9-F1
#
_cell.length_a   1.000
_cell.length_b   1.000
_cell.length_c   1.000
_cell.angle_alpha   90.00
_cell.angle_beta   90.00
_cell.angle_gamma   90.00
#
_symmetry.space_group_name_H-M   'P 1'
#
loop_
_entity.id
_entity.type
_entity.pdbx_description
1 polymer ?
#
loop_
_entity_poly.entity_id
_entity_poly.type
_entity_poly.pdbx_seq_one_letter_code
_entity_poly.pdbx_strand_id
1 'polypeptide(L)'
;MDSILQQITDWLKEMLVSAIMGNLSGMFESVNNQVGEIATSVGMTPANFSPGVFAMVRNISESVIIPIAGLILTFIACYELIQMIIDHNNLANFETWIFFKWVFKTFVAVMLITNTFNITMAVFDVAQHVINASAGIISGNTAIDASALETMEETLMAMDLGPLLGLFLQSFIVQVTMSALAIIIFVIVYGRMIEIYLMVSLAPIPLSTFGNREQSNIGQNYLRSLFAIGFQGFLIMICVGIYAVLIQSIAFSDDIIGSIWGVMGYTVLLCFTLFKTGSLAKGVFSAH
;
A
#
# COMPACT_ATOMS: atom_id res chain seq x y z
N MET A 1 -25.97 -36.86 42.66
CA MET A 1 -26.52 -36.28 41.41
C MET A 1 -25.87 -34.93 41.14
N ASP A 2 -25.82 -34.05 42.14
CA ASP A 2 -25.13 -32.74 42.04
C ASP A 2 -23.63 -32.84 41.75
N SER A 3 -22.91 -33.78 42.38
CA SER A 3 -21.47 -34.00 42.09
C SER A 3 -21.18 -34.44 40.65
N ILE A 4 -22.10 -35.18 40.01
CA ILE A 4 -21.95 -35.61 38.60
C ILE A 4 -22.26 -34.45 37.66
N LEU A 5 -23.30 -33.67 37.94
CA LEU A 5 -23.64 -32.47 37.15
C LEU A 5 -22.55 -31.41 37.24
N GLN A 6 -21.91 -31.25 38.39
CA GLN A 6 -20.80 -30.32 38.58
C GLN A 6 -19.55 -30.75 37.82
N GLN A 7 -19.18 -32.04 37.87
CA GLN A 7 -18.08 -32.58 37.05
C GLN A 7 -18.35 -32.44 35.54
N ILE A 8 -19.59 -32.65 35.08
CA ILE A 8 -19.97 -32.44 33.67
C ILE A 8 -19.87 -30.95 33.30
N THR A 9 -20.26 -30.05 34.20
CA THR A 9 -20.19 -28.60 33.99
C THR A 9 -18.75 -28.13 33.88
N ASP A 10 -17.87 -28.58 34.79
CA ASP A 10 -16.45 -28.22 34.78
C ASP A 10 -15.76 -28.78 33.53
N TRP A 11 -16.04 -30.03 33.15
CA TRP A 11 -15.53 -30.61 31.90
C TRP A 11 -16.00 -29.85 30.64
N LEU A 12 -17.27 -29.42 30.61
CA LEU A 12 -17.79 -28.60 29.51
C LEU A 12 -17.14 -27.21 29.47
N LYS A 13 -16.87 -26.59 30.62
CA LYS A 13 -16.15 -25.31 30.68
C LYS A 13 -14.75 -25.45 30.11
N GLU A 14 -13.96 -26.41 30.59
CA GLU A 14 -12.59 -26.63 30.10
C GLU A 14 -12.56 -26.87 28.58
N MET A 15 -13.48 -27.68 28.05
CA MET A 15 -13.58 -27.91 26.61
C MET A 15 -13.88 -26.62 25.84
N LEU A 16 -14.86 -25.84 26.31
CA LEU A 16 -15.28 -24.60 25.64
C LEU A 16 -14.20 -23.53 25.71
N VAL A 17 -13.54 -23.34 26.86
CA VAL A 17 -12.41 -22.40 27.01
C VAL A 17 -11.30 -22.80 26.05
N SER A 18 -10.91 -24.08 26.03
CA SER A 18 -9.88 -24.58 25.11
C SER A 18 -10.23 -24.32 23.64
N ALA A 19 -11.49 -24.53 23.26
CA ALA A 19 -11.95 -24.30 21.89
C ALA A 19 -11.96 -22.81 21.51
N ILE A 20 -12.41 -21.94 22.43
CA ILE A 20 -12.40 -20.48 22.24
C ILE A 20 -10.96 -19.97 22.13
N MET A 21 -10.09 -20.38 23.06
CA MET A 21 -8.68 -20.01 23.05
C MET A 21 -7.98 -20.48 21.79
N GLY A 22 -8.26 -21.70 21.32
CA GLY A 22 -7.73 -22.19 20.04
C GLY A 22 -8.18 -21.34 18.85
N ASN A 23 -9.45 -20.93 18.80
CA ASN A 23 -9.97 -20.08 17.72
C ASN A 23 -9.35 -18.68 17.76
N LEU A 24 -9.36 -18.03 18.93
CA LEU A 24 -8.84 -16.67 19.10
C LEU A 24 -7.33 -16.60 18.89
N SER A 25 -6.56 -17.58 19.38
CA SER A 25 -5.12 -17.66 19.15
C SER A 25 -4.80 -17.82 17.66
N GLY A 26 -5.49 -18.74 16.98
CA GLY A 26 -5.31 -18.92 15.53
C GLY A 26 -5.68 -17.68 14.72
N MET A 27 -6.71 -16.93 15.15
CA MET A 27 -7.08 -15.64 14.56
C MET A 27 -5.99 -14.59 14.78
N PHE A 28 -5.49 -14.42 16.00
CA PHE A 28 -4.43 -13.46 16.31
C PHE A 28 -3.13 -13.78 15.59
N GLU A 29 -2.77 -15.06 15.50
CA GLU A 29 -1.62 -15.52 14.73
C GLU A 29 -1.79 -15.21 13.23
N SER A 30 -2.95 -15.49 12.66
CA SER A 30 -3.27 -15.17 11.26
C SER A 30 -3.17 -13.66 10.98
N VAL A 31 -3.72 -12.82 11.86
CA VAL A 31 -3.62 -11.35 11.77
C VAL A 31 -2.18 -10.88 11.87
N ASN A 32 -1.41 -11.39 12.83
CA ASN A 32 0.01 -11.04 13.00
C ASN A 32 0.84 -11.44 11.78
N ASN A 33 0.59 -12.63 11.23
CA ASN A 33 1.21 -13.09 10.00
C ASN A 33 0.86 -12.19 8.82
N GLN A 34 -0.42 -11.84 8.66
CA GLN A 34 -0.87 -10.92 7.60
C GLN A 34 -0.21 -9.55 7.75
N VAL A 35 -0.13 -8.99 8.96
CA VAL A 35 0.55 -7.73 9.25
C VAL A 35 2.05 -7.79 8.90
N GLY A 36 2.73 -8.87 9.26
CA GLY A 36 4.12 -9.10 8.89
C GLY A 36 4.34 -9.24 7.38
N GLU A 37 3.42 -9.95 6.70
CA GLU A 37 3.43 -10.08 5.25
C GLU A 37 3.19 -8.75 4.53
N ILE A 38 2.29 -7.89 5.05
CA ILE A 38 2.08 -6.54 4.51
C ILE A 38 3.38 -5.75 4.62
N ALA A 39 4.02 -5.74 5.78
CA ALA A 39 5.26 -5.00 5.99
C ALA A 39 6.36 -5.44 5.02
N THR A 40 6.46 -6.74 4.79
CA THR A 40 7.44 -7.31 3.84
C THR A 40 7.07 -6.96 2.40
N SER A 41 5.82 -7.22 2.00
CA SER A 41 5.35 -7.06 0.62
C SER A 41 5.33 -5.60 0.16
N VAL A 42 4.95 -4.68 1.05
CA VAL A 42 4.89 -3.24 0.76
C VAL A 42 6.29 -2.63 0.60
N GLY A 43 7.29 -3.20 1.28
CA GLY A 43 8.69 -2.82 1.20
C GLY A 43 9.46 -3.40 0.00
N MET A 44 8.88 -4.35 -0.77
CA MET A 44 9.53 -4.94 -1.94
C MET A 44 9.49 -4.05 -3.18
N THR A 45 10.55 -4.09 -4.00
CA THR A 45 10.61 -3.32 -5.26
C THR A 45 9.68 -3.95 -6.27
N PRO A 46 9.17 -3.19 -7.25
CA PRO A 46 8.49 -3.79 -8.39
C PRO A 46 9.35 -4.88 -9.05
N ALA A 47 10.67 -4.72 -9.10
CA ALA A 47 11.58 -5.74 -9.63
C ALA A 47 11.62 -7.02 -8.78
N ASN A 48 11.63 -6.90 -7.45
CA ASN A 48 11.72 -8.04 -6.53
C ASN A 48 10.38 -8.71 -6.26
N PHE A 49 9.28 -7.96 -6.33
CA PHE A 49 7.93 -8.46 -6.06
C PHE A 49 7.49 -9.49 -7.10
N SER A 50 7.71 -9.21 -8.40
CA SER A 50 7.48 -10.18 -9.46
C SER A 50 8.43 -9.94 -10.64
N PRO A 51 9.60 -10.60 -10.67
CA PRO A 51 10.60 -10.38 -11.72
C PRO A 51 10.07 -10.64 -13.13
N GLY A 52 9.20 -11.65 -13.29
CA GLY A 52 8.59 -12.00 -14.58
C GLY A 52 7.63 -10.91 -15.10
N VAL A 53 6.74 -10.43 -14.24
CA VAL A 53 5.80 -9.34 -14.60
C VAL A 53 6.56 -8.05 -14.86
N PHE A 54 7.56 -7.74 -14.04
CA PHE A 54 8.42 -6.58 -14.21
C PHE A 54 9.17 -6.60 -15.55
N ALA A 55 9.78 -7.73 -15.91
CA ALA A 55 10.47 -7.88 -17.19
C ALA A 55 9.50 -7.75 -18.37
N MET A 56 8.29 -8.32 -18.27
CA MET A 56 7.25 -8.16 -19.29
C MET A 56 6.85 -6.69 -19.47
N VAL A 57 6.56 -5.99 -18.37
CA VAL A 57 6.18 -4.57 -18.37
C VAL A 57 7.28 -3.70 -18.97
N ARG A 58 8.54 -3.94 -18.58
CA ARG A 58 9.70 -3.25 -19.12
C ARG A 58 9.82 -3.44 -20.63
N ASN A 59 9.75 -4.69 -21.10
CA ASN A 59 9.86 -5.00 -22.53
C ASN A 59 8.76 -4.30 -23.34
N ILE A 60 7.52 -4.29 -22.85
CA ILE A 60 6.40 -3.58 -23.50
C ILE A 60 6.67 -2.08 -23.53
N SER A 61 7.08 -1.50 -22.41
CA SER A 61 7.36 -0.06 -22.32
C SER A 61 8.48 0.37 -23.27
N GLU A 62 9.59 -0.37 -23.27
CA GLU A 62 10.77 -0.06 -24.09
C GLU A 62 10.53 -0.32 -25.59
N SER A 63 9.80 -1.38 -25.95
CA SER A 63 9.60 -1.77 -27.35
C SER A 63 8.44 -1.04 -28.02
N VAL A 64 7.39 -0.69 -27.28
CA VAL A 64 6.14 -0.16 -27.84
C VAL A 64 5.92 1.29 -27.41
N ILE A 65 6.07 1.60 -26.13
CA ILE A 65 5.66 2.90 -25.59
C ILE A 65 6.73 3.99 -25.84
N ILE A 66 8.02 3.67 -25.73
CA ILE A 66 9.11 4.62 -26.05
C ILE A 66 9.00 5.15 -27.48
N PRO A 67 8.82 4.32 -28.54
CA PRO A 67 8.61 4.84 -29.90
C PRO A 67 7.41 5.80 -30.01
N ILE A 68 6.28 5.48 -29.36
CA ILE A 68 5.09 6.34 -29.35
C ILE A 68 5.40 7.68 -28.65
N ALA A 69 6.09 7.63 -27.51
CA ALA A 69 6.54 8.83 -26.79
C ALA A 69 7.50 9.68 -27.66
N GLY A 70 8.37 9.05 -28.44
CA GLY A 70 9.24 9.73 -29.41
C GLY A 70 8.46 10.46 -30.50
N LEU A 71 7.37 9.88 -31.01
CA LEU A 71 6.47 10.54 -31.97
C LEU A 71 5.78 11.76 -31.35
N ILE A 72 5.27 11.61 -30.11
CA ILE A 72 4.64 12.72 -29.38
C ILE A 72 5.65 13.85 -29.14
N LEU A 73 6.86 13.52 -28.68
CA LEU A 73 7.93 14.50 -28.50
C LEU A 73 8.27 15.21 -29.81
N THR A 74 8.36 14.47 -30.92
CA THR A 74 8.64 15.05 -32.24
C THR A 74 7.58 16.07 -32.64
N PHE A 75 6.29 15.73 -32.45
CA PHE A 75 5.19 16.64 -32.71
C PHE A 75 5.30 17.92 -31.85
N ILE A 76 5.54 17.78 -30.56
CA ILE A 76 5.70 18.90 -29.62
C ILE A 76 6.90 19.77 -30.00
N ALA A 77 8.05 19.16 -30.33
CA ALA A 77 9.26 19.87 -30.71
C ALA A 77 9.08 20.66 -32.01
N CYS A 78 8.41 20.07 -33.02
CA CYS A 78 8.07 20.74 -34.28
C CYS A 78 7.13 21.92 -34.06
N TYR A 79 6.12 21.77 -33.20
CA TYR A 79 5.21 22.87 -32.85
C TYR A 79 5.96 24.03 -32.20
N GLU A 80 6.84 23.75 -31.24
CA GLU A 80 7.65 24.77 -30.56
C GLU A 80 8.59 25.48 -31.55
N LEU A 81 9.19 24.75 -32.50
CA LEU A 81 10.05 25.33 -33.53
C LEU A 81 9.28 26.30 -34.43
N ILE A 82 8.07 25.93 -34.87
CA ILE A 82 7.22 26.79 -35.69
C ILE A 82 6.87 28.08 -34.94
N GLN A 83 6.46 27.99 -33.67
CA GLN A 83 6.14 29.17 -32.86
C GLN A 83 7.32 30.12 -32.71
N MET A 84 8.51 29.60 -32.39
CA MET A 84 9.71 30.44 -32.27
C MET A 84 10.06 31.17 -33.57
N ILE A 85 9.88 30.53 -34.72
CA ILE A 85 10.11 31.16 -36.04
C ILE A 85 9.09 32.27 -36.30
N ILE A 86 7.82 32.08 -35.95
CA ILE A 86 6.77 33.10 -36.11
C ILE A 86 7.07 34.32 -35.23
N ASP A 87 7.41 34.10 -33.96
CA ASP A 87 7.69 35.19 -33.01
C ASP A 87 8.93 36.02 -33.39
N HIS A 88 9.94 35.38 -34.00
CA HIS A 88 11.17 36.04 -34.44
C HIS A 88 11.11 36.54 -35.90
N ASN A 89 9.95 36.47 -36.55
CA ASN A 89 9.73 36.97 -37.91
C ASN A 89 9.59 38.52 -37.96
N ASN A 90 10.35 39.24 -37.14
CA ASN A 90 10.46 40.70 -37.17
C ASN A 90 11.83 41.19 -37.71
N LEU A 91 12.55 40.31 -38.44
CA LEU A 91 13.73 40.53 -39.33
C LEU A 91 14.89 41.45 -38.87
N ALA A 92 14.86 42.04 -37.67
CA ALA A 92 15.85 43.00 -37.21
C ALA A 92 16.88 42.39 -36.27
N ASN A 93 16.52 41.36 -35.49
CA ASN A 93 17.40 40.73 -34.49
C ASN A 93 17.24 39.19 -34.50
N PHE A 94 17.93 38.51 -35.41
CA PHE A 94 18.03 37.04 -35.40
C PHE A 94 19.04 36.59 -34.33
N GLU A 95 18.55 36.25 -33.14
CA GLU A 95 19.40 35.73 -32.06
C GLU A 95 19.58 34.20 -32.20
N THR A 96 20.69 33.77 -32.82
CA THR A 96 21.00 32.34 -33.05
C THR A 96 21.00 31.49 -31.77
N TRP A 97 21.22 32.13 -30.62
CA TRP A 97 21.22 31.51 -29.30
C TRP A 97 19.90 30.80 -28.94
N ILE A 98 18.77 31.29 -29.45
CA ILE A 98 17.44 30.71 -29.19
C ILE A 98 17.31 29.31 -29.80
N PHE A 99 17.82 29.11 -31.01
CA PHE A 99 17.82 27.79 -31.66
C PHE A 99 18.71 26.79 -30.92
N PHE A 100 19.87 27.23 -30.41
CA PHE A 100 20.74 26.37 -29.62
C PHE A 100 20.07 25.89 -28.32
N LYS A 101 19.37 26.80 -27.62
CA LYS A 101 18.56 26.44 -26.43
C LYS A 101 17.49 25.40 -26.77
N TRP A 102 16.80 25.53 -27.90
CA TRP A 102 15.79 24.56 -28.33
C TRP A 102 16.38 23.19 -28.70
N VAL A 103 17.53 23.15 -29.39
CA VAL A 103 18.24 21.90 -29.68
C VAL A 103 18.64 21.21 -28.37
N PHE A 104 19.21 21.96 -27.43
CA PHE A 104 19.59 21.42 -26.11
C PHE A 104 18.38 20.90 -25.34
N LYS A 105 17.27 21.66 -25.33
CA LYS A 105 16.02 21.26 -24.68
C LYS A 105 15.46 19.96 -25.26
N THR A 106 15.43 19.84 -26.59
CA THR A 106 14.99 18.63 -27.29
C THR A 106 15.91 17.45 -27.00
N PHE A 107 17.22 17.66 -26.95
CA PHE A 107 18.19 16.64 -26.56
C PHE A 107 17.94 16.10 -25.14
N VAL A 108 17.72 17.00 -24.16
CA VAL A 108 17.38 16.62 -22.79
C VAL A 108 16.06 15.85 -22.74
N ALA A 109 15.05 16.26 -23.51
CA ALA A 109 13.77 15.57 -23.56
C ALA A 109 13.89 14.14 -24.13
N VAL A 110 14.69 13.94 -25.19
CA VAL A 110 15.00 12.59 -25.70
C VAL A 110 15.70 11.76 -24.64
N MET A 111 16.72 12.31 -23.96
CA MET A 111 17.43 11.60 -22.88
C MET A 111 16.50 11.16 -21.74
N LEU A 112 15.51 11.99 -21.37
CA LEU A 112 14.51 11.66 -20.36
C LEU A 112 13.62 10.50 -20.80
N ILE A 113 13.12 10.51 -22.05
CA ILE A 113 12.27 9.43 -22.58
C ILE A 113 13.06 8.12 -22.64
N THR A 114 14.29 8.15 -23.17
CA THR A 114 15.14 6.95 -23.28
C THR A 114 15.46 6.34 -21.91
N ASN A 115 15.60 7.16 -20.87
CA ASN A 115 15.88 6.71 -19.51
C ASN A 115 14.65 6.66 -18.60
N THR A 116 13.44 6.70 -19.17
CA THR A 116 12.19 6.75 -18.40
C THR A 116 12.12 5.66 -17.34
N PHE A 117 12.40 4.42 -17.72
CA PHE A 117 12.29 3.29 -16.81
C PHE A 117 13.24 3.42 -15.62
N ASN A 118 14.48 3.89 -15.86
CA ASN A 118 15.46 4.14 -14.80
C ASN A 118 15.00 5.25 -13.85
N ILE A 119 14.43 6.34 -14.38
CA ILE A 119 13.90 7.45 -13.58
C ILE A 119 12.75 6.96 -12.70
N THR A 120 11.81 6.23 -13.29
CA THR A 120 10.66 5.70 -12.58
C THR A 120 11.08 4.74 -11.46
N MET A 121 12.07 3.88 -11.72
CA MET A 121 12.61 2.98 -10.70
C MET A 121 13.34 3.72 -9.58
N ALA A 122 14.12 4.76 -9.91
CA ALA A 122 14.77 5.58 -8.89
C ALA A 122 13.78 6.26 -7.94
N VAL A 123 12.59 6.67 -8.43
CA VAL A 123 11.52 7.20 -7.57
C VAL A 123 11.02 6.13 -6.59
N PHE A 124 10.87 4.88 -7.05
CA PHE A 124 10.50 3.78 -6.17
C PHE A 124 11.59 3.44 -5.16
N ASP A 125 12.86 3.46 -5.53
CA ASP A 125 13.98 3.22 -4.61
C ASP A 125 13.98 4.24 -3.45
N VAL A 126 13.72 5.51 -3.75
CA VAL A 126 13.59 6.56 -2.73
C VAL A 126 12.38 6.30 -1.83
N ALA A 127 11.21 6.01 -2.41
CA ALA A 127 10.02 5.70 -1.63
C ALA A 127 10.22 4.49 -0.71
N GLN A 128 10.94 3.48 -1.19
CA GLN A 128 11.23 2.29 -0.43
C GLN A 128 12.21 2.48 0.70
N HIS A 129 13.23 3.31 0.50
CA HIS A 129 14.14 3.65 1.58
C HIS A 129 13.34 4.17 2.80
N VAL A 130 12.35 5.03 2.54
CA VAL A 130 11.44 5.56 3.57
C VAL A 130 10.55 4.46 4.16
N ILE A 131 9.96 3.60 3.33
CA ILE A 131 9.10 2.48 3.79
C ILE A 131 9.88 1.54 4.70
N ASN A 132 11.08 1.11 4.30
CA ASN A 132 11.90 0.17 5.04
C ASN A 132 12.41 0.77 6.36
N ALA A 133 12.81 2.04 6.35
CA ALA A 133 13.16 2.76 7.58
C ALA A 133 11.97 2.84 8.56
N SER A 134 10.75 3.00 8.04
CA SER A 134 9.53 3.03 8.85
C SER A 134 9.14 1.64 9.37
N ALA A 135 9.32 0.59 8.57
CA ALA A 135 9.05 -0.78 8.97
C ALA A 135 9.90 -1.24 10.16
N GLY A 136 11.18 -0.85 10.20
CA GLY A 136 12.06 -1.14 11.34
C GLY A 136 11.64 -0.49 12.66
N ILE A 137 10.84 0.58 12.62
CA ILE A 137 10.28 1.23 13.82
C ILE A 137 8.98 0.53 14.25
N ILE A 138 8.17 0.08 13.28
CA ILE A 138 6.82 -0.46 13.54
C ILE A 138 6.86 -1.93 13.97
N SER A 139 7.77 -2.75 13.44
CA SER A 139 7.84 -4.20 13.73
C SER A 139 8.20 -4.53 15.19
N GLY A 140 8.75 -3.56 15.94
CA GLY A 140 9.07 -3.74 17.36
C GLY A 140 7.85 -3.77 18.29
N ASN A 141 6.67 -3.37 17.80
CA ASN A 141 5.49 -3.11 18.63
C ASN A 141 4.21 -3.85 18.17
N THR A 142 4.28 -4.76 17.19
CA THR A 142 3.07 -5.35 16.57
C THR A 142 2.64 -6.69 17.13
N ALA A 143 3.40 -7.32 18.02
CA ALA A 143 3.01 -8.60 18.61
C ALA A 143 1.92 -8.38 19.67
N ILE A 144 0.81 -9.09 19.51
CA ILE A 144 -0.11 -9.37 20.63
C ILE A 144 0.65 -10.32 21.55
N ASP A 145 0.98 -9.84 22.74
CA ASP A 145 1.84 -10.54 23.68
C ASP A 145 1.18 -11.82 24.21
N ALA A 146 1.97 -12.87 24.43
CA ALA A 146 1.49 -14.14 24.97
C ALA A 146 0.85 -13.98 26.36
N SER A 147 1.27 -12.94 27.11
CA SER A 147 0.70 -12.54 28.39
C SER A 147 -0.77 -12.11 28.30
N ALA A 148 -1.20 -11.53 27.17
CA ALA A 148 -2.59 -11.15 26.94
C ALA A 148 -3.50 -12.36 26.72
N LEU A 149 -2.99 -13.39 26.04
CA LEU A 149 -3.69 -14.67 25.85
C LEU A 149 -3.84 -15.43 27.17
N GLU A 150 -2.80 -15.46 28.00
CA GLU A 150 -2.85 -16.09 29.33
C GLU A 150 -3.87 -15.40 30.24
N THR A 151 -3.90 -14.06 30.25
CA THR A 151 -4.92 -13.30 30.99
C THR A 151 -6.33 -13.57 30.47
N MET A 152 -6.52 -13.73 29.16
CA MET A 152 -7.82 -14.08 28.59
C MET A 152 -8.29 -15.47 29.04
N GLU A 153 -7.39 -16.46 29.12
CA GLU A 153 -7.72 -17.81 29.57
C GLU A 153 -8.21 -17.82 31.02
N GLU A 154 -7.51 -17.09 31.92
CA GLU A 154 -7.93 -16.94 33.32
C GLU A 154 -9.33 -16.32 33.43
N THR A 155 -9.60 -15.26 32.67
CA THR A 155 -10.91 -14.59 32.66
C THR A 155 -12.00 -15.50 32.10
N LEU A 156 -11.70 -16.31 31.06
CA LEU A 156 -12.64 -17.28 30.50
C LEU A 156 -12.99 -18.40 31.48
N MET A 157 -11.99 -18.92 32.22
CA MET A 157 -12.21 -19.94 33.25
C MET A 157 -13.08 -19.43 34.41
N ALA A 158 -13.04 -18.13 34.69
CA ALA A 158 -13.87 -17.49 35.71
C ALA A 158 -15.34 -17.28 35.26
N MET A 159 -15.66 -17.40 33.97
CA MET A 159 -17.01 -17.17 33.45
C MET A 159 -17.96 -18.36 33.66
N ASP A 160 -19.26 -18.07 33.72
CA ASP A 160 -20.30 -19.09 33.75
C ASP A 160 -20.48 -19.81 32.41
N LEU A 161 -21.04 -21.02 32.45
CA LEU A 161 -21.19 -21.90 31.28
C LEU A 161 -22.07 -21.28 30.17
N GLY A 162 -23.11 -20.51 30.55
CA GLY A 162 -24.01 -19.84 29.61
C GLY A 162 -23.32 -18.77 28.76
N PRO A 163 -22.64 -17.78 29.37
CA PRO A 163 -21.81 -16.81 28.66
C PRO A 163 -20.72 -17.45 27.79
N LEU A 164 -20.11 -18.55 28.26
CA LEU A 164 -19.09 -19.29 27.51
C LEU A 164 -19.63 -19.85 26.18
N LEU A 165 -20.82 -20.45 26.20
CA LEU A 165 -21.49 -20.95 24.99
C LEU A 165 -21.83 -19.82 24.00
N GLY A 166 -22.26 -18.67 24.51
CA GLY A 166 -22.50 -17.48 23.68
C GLY A 166 -21.23 -16.97 23.01
N LEU A 167 -20.14 -16.88 23.77
CA LEU A 167 -18.82 -16.49 23.26
C LEU A 167 -18.29 -17.48 22.22
N PHE A 168 -18.47 -18.78 22.45
CA PHE A 168 -18.08 -19.82 21.50
C PHE A 168 -18.79 -19.66 20.15
N LEU A 169 -20.11 -19.47 20.14
CA LEU A 169 -20.86 -19.20 18.91
C LEU A 169 -20.43 -17.90 18.23
N GLN A 170 -20.17 -16.84 19.01
CA GLN A 170 -19.69 -15.57 18.48
C GLN A 170 -18.29 -15.67 17.88
N SER A 171 -17.39 -16.47 18.47
CA SER A 171 -16.02 -16.67 17.99
C SER A 171 -15.99 -17.19 16.55
N PHE A 172 -16.96 -18.01 16.16
CA PHE A 172 -17.10 -18.49 14.78
C PHE A 172 -17.43 -17.37 13.79
N ILE A 173 -18.33 -16.45 14.17
CA ILE A 173 -18.69 -15.28 13.33
C ILE A 173 -17.48 -14.36 13.17
N VAL A 174 -16.74 -14.13 14.25
CA VAL A 174 -15.54 -13.30 14.24
C VAL A 174 -14.46 -13.93 13.36
N GLN A 175 -14.25 -15.25 13.46
CA GLN A 175 -13.28 -15.98 12.63
C GLN A 175 -13.58 -15.85 11.13
N VAL A 176 -14.85 -16.03 10.73
CA VAL A 176 -15.27 -15.86 9.33
C VAL A 176 -15.05 -14.42 8.86
N THR A 177 -15.42 -13.45 9.69
CA THR A 177 -15.29 -12.02 9.36
C THR A 177 -13.82 -11.61 9.22
N MET A 178 -12.96 -12.04 10.14
CA MET A 178 -11.52 -11.77 10.09
C MET A 178 -10.86 -12.41 8.88
N SER A 179 -11.25 -13.64 8.53
CA SER A 179 -10.76 -14.30 7.31
C SER A 179 -11.14 -13.52 6.05
N ALA A 180 -12.37 -13.00 5.99
CA ALA A 180 -12.81 -12.15 4.88
C ALA A 180 -12.02 -10.83 4.82
N LEU A 181 -11.74 -10.20 5.96
CA LEU A 181 -10.95 -8.96 6.03
C LEU A 181 -9.49 -9.20 5.60
N ALA A 182 -8.89 -10.33 5.97
CA ALA A 182 -7.54 -10.71 5.53
C ALA A 182 -7.44 -10.79 4.00
N ILE A 183 -8.43 -11.41 3.34
CA ILE A 183 -8.50 -11.47 1.87
C ILE A 183 -8.58 -10.07 1.26
N ILE A 184 -9.38 -9.17 1.84
CA ILE A 184 -9.50 -7.78 1.37
C ILE A 184 -8.16 -7.06 1.48
N ILE A 185 -7.46 -7.19 2.62
CA ILE A 185 -6.15 -6.58 2.84
C ILE A 185 -5.13 -7.09 1.81
N PHE A 186 -5.10 -8.41 1.57
CA PHE A 186 -4.25 -9.02 0.56
C PHE A 186 -4.49 -8.40 -0.83
N VAL A 187 -5.76 -8.27 -1.24
CA VAL A 187 -6.14 -7.67 -2.53
C VAL A 187 -5.70 -6.21 -2.63
N ILE A 188 -5.80 -5.42 -1.55
CA ILE A 188 -5.36 -4.01 -1.57
C ILE A 188 -3.84 -3.91 -1.75
N VAL A 189 -3.06 -4.72 -1.02
CA VAL A 189 -1.59 -4.68 -1.08
C VAL A 189 -1.07 -5.16 -2.43
N TYR A 190 -1.62 -6.26 -2.97
CA TYR A 190 -1.26 -6.75 -4.29
C TYR A 190 -1.77 -5.82 -5.41
N GLY A 191 -2.98 -5.27 -5.24
CA GLY A 191 -3.57 -4.30 -6.16
C GLY A 191 -2.70 -3.05 -6.34
N ARG A 192 -2.08 -2.56 -5.26
CA ARG A 192 -1.10 -1.47 -5.33
C ARG A 192 0.08 -1.80 -6.26
N MET A 193 0.63 -3.01 -6.20
CA MET A 193 1.74 -3.41 -7.08
C MET A 193 1.33 -3.42 -8.55
N ILE A 194 0.10 -3.87 -8.84
CA ILE A 194 -0.46 -3.80 -10.18
C ILE A 194 -0.61 -2.34 -10.64
N GLU A 195 -1.11 -1.44 -9.78
CA GLU A 195 -1.20 0.00 -10.09
C GLU A 195 0.18 0.60 -10.43
N ILE A 196 1.23 0.22 -9.69
CA ILE A 196 2.62 0.62 -9.98
C ILE A 196 3.05 0.15 -11.36
N TYR A 197 2.87 -1.14 -11.68
CA TYR A 197 3.27 -1.69 -12.98
C TYR A 197 2.57 -1.00 -14.15
N LEU A 198 1.27 -0.73 -14.02
CA LEU A 198 0.50 -0.01 -15.03
C LEU A 198 1.04 1.42 -15.22
N MET A 199 1.32 2.12 -14.13
CA MET A 199 1.83 3.48 -14.19
C MET A 199 3.24 3.55 -14.80
N VAL A 200 4.11 2.60 -14.45
CA VAL A 200 5.47 2.48 -15.00
C VAL A 200 5.43 2.17 -16.50
N SER A 201 4.51 1.29 -16.92
CA SER A 201 4.42 0.86 -18.32
C SER A 201 4.17 2.03 -19.28
N LEU A 202 3.35 3.01 -18.86
CA LEU A 202 2.93 4.17 -19.63
C LEU A 202 3.77 5.43 -19.38
N ALA A 203 4.77 5.35 -18.49
CA ALA A 203 5.63 6.46 -18.09
C ALA A 203 6.24 7.28 -19.24
N PRO A 204 6.68 6.68 -20.36
CA PRO A 204 7.35 7.44 -21.42
C PRO A 204 6.43 8.49 -22.07
N ILE A 205 5.11 8.25 -22.11
CA ILE A 205 4.14 9.16 -22.75
C ILE A 205 4.06 10.49 -21.99
N PRO A 206 3.73 10.55 -20.68
CA PRO A 206 3.74 11.81 -19.95
C PRO A 206 5.13 12.45 -19.91
N LEU A 207 6.20 11.65 -19.84
CA LEU A 207 7.56 12.21 -19.84
C LEU A 207 7.93 12.91 -21.15
N SER A 208 7.35 12.50 -22.28
CA SER A 208 7.53 13.20 -23.56
C SER A 208 7.03 14.64 -23.56
N THR A 209 6.11 14.99 -22.66
CA THR A 209 5.52 16.33 -22.56
C THR A 209 6.33 17.32 -21.71
N PHE A 210 7.34 16.85 -20.95
CA PHE A 210 8.20 17.71 -20.12
C PHE A 210 8.93 18.78 -20.91
N GLY A 211 9.26 18.45 -22.16
CA GLY A 211 10.04 19.31 -23.05
C GLY A 211 9.32 20.56 -23.52
N ASN A 212 8.05 20.81 -23.21
CA ASN A 212 7.34 22.03 -23.63
C ASN A 212 6.74 22.78 -22.44
N ARG A 213 6.85 24.11 -22.40
CA ARG A 213 6.37 24.94 -21.29
C ARG A 213 4.85 24.89 -21.11
N GLU A 214 4.10 24.73 -22.20
CA GLU A 214 2.63 24.65 -22.15
C GLU A 214 2.13 23.27 -21.68
N GLN A 215 2.80 22.21 -22.09
CA GLN A 215 2.40 20.82 -21.82
C GLN A 215 3.19 20.17 -20.67
N SER A 216 4.20 20.87 -20.11
CA SER A 216 5.06 20.37 -19.02
C SER A 216 4.25 20.01 -17.77
N ASN A 217 3.09 20.64 -17.57
CA ASN A 217 2.19 20.32 -16.46
C ASN A 217 1.76 18.85 -16.47
N ILE A 218 1.60 18.22 -17.64
CA ILE A 218 1.22 16.80 -17.76
C ILE A 218 2.33 15.91 -17.19
N GLY A 219 3.57 16.12 -17.64
CA GLY A 219 4.72 15.39 -17.13
C GLY A 219 4.97 15.64 -15.64
N GLN A 220 4.89 16.88 -15.18
CA GLN A 220 5.06 17.22 -13.76
C GLN A 220 4.01 16.55 -12.88
N ASN A 221 2.74 16.57 -13.30
CA ASN A 221 1.66 15.90 -12.58
C ASN A 221 1.84 14.37 -12.57
N TYR A 222 2.34 13.79 -13.67
CA TYR A 222 2.70 12.38 -13.70
C TYR A 222 3.78 12.04 -12.67
N LEU A 223 4.87 12.82 -12.57
CA LEU A 223 5.90 12.57 -11.56
C LEU A 223 5.34 12.72 -10.13
N ARG A 224 4.49 13.73 -9.87
CA ARG A 224 3.80 13.86 -8.57
C ARG A 224 2.95 12.65 -8.26
N SER A 225 2.20 12.15 -9.24
CA SER A 225 1.39 10.94 -9.10
C SER A 225 2.26 9.70 -8.89
N LEU A 226 3.43 9.62 -9.52
CA LEU A 226 4.37 8.52 -9.33
C LEU A 226 4.95 8.52 -7.91
N PHE A 227 5.34 9.70 -7.41
CA PHE A 227 5.70 9.86 -6.00
C PHE A 227 4.54 9.50 -5.08
N ALA A 228 3.30 9.88 -5.39
CA ALA A 228 2.14 9.51 -4.59
C ALA A 228 1.99 7.99 -4.46
N ILE A 229 2.05 7.24 -5.56
CA ILE A 229 1.91 5.77 -5.51
C ILE A 229 3.13 5.12 -4.82
N GLY A 230 4.33 5.68 -5.02
CA GLY A 230 5.53 5.28 -4.27
C GLY A 230 5.31 5.41 -2.75
N PHE A 231 4.95 6.60 -2.29
CA PHE A 231 4.72 6.91 -0.87
C PHE A 231 3.42 6.35 -0.30
N GLN A 232 2.48 5.87 -1.12
CA GLN A 232 1.30 5.15 -0.64
C GLN A 232 1.70 3.96 0.24
N GLY A 233 2.80 3.26 -0.08
CA GLY A 233 3.30 2.17 0.75
C GLY A 233 3.69 2.61 2.16
N PHE A 234 4.23 3.82 2.30
CA PHE A 234 4.53 4.40 3.60
C PHE A 234 3.25 4.68 4.41
N LEU A 235 2.19 5.18 3.77
CA LEU A 235 0.90 5.36 4.44
C LEU A 235 0.29 4.03 4.88
N ILE A 236 0.42 2.97 4.08
CA ILE A 236 -0.01 1.61 4.45
C ILE A 236 0.74 1.15 5.70
N MET A 237 2.05 1.37 5.79
CA MET A 237 2.83 1.04 6.98
C MET A 237 2.34 1.79 8.21
N ILE A 238 2.05 3.09 8.09
CA ILE A 238 1.48 3.87 9.20
C ILE A 238 0.13 3.30 9.64
N CYS A 239 -0.76 2.95 8.71
CA CYS A 239 -2.06 2.36 9.05
C CYS A 239 -1.90 1.06 9.85
N VAL A 240 -0.96 0.20 9.44
CA VAL A 240 -0.62 -1.04 10.15
C VAL A 240 -0.04 -0.75 11.54
N GLY A 241 0.84 0.24 11.67
CA GLY A 241 1.40 0.64 12.97
C GLY A 241 0.34 1.21 13.93
N ILE A 242 -0.59 2.04 13.42
CA ILE A 242 -1.72 2.54 14.21
C ILE A 242 -2.59 1.37 14.67
N TYR A 243 -2.89 0.42 13.79
CA TYR A 243 -3.68 -0.77 14.12
C TYR A 243 -3.06 -1.60 15.25
N ALA A 244 -1.73 -1.84 15.20
CA ALA A 244 -1.02 -2.56 16.24
C ALA A 244 -1.16 -1.88 17.62
N VAL A 245 -0.99 -0.55 17.68
CA VAL A 245 -1.15 0.21 18.93
C VAL A 245 -2.61 0.19 19.42
N LEU A 246 -3.59 0.28 18.51
CA LEU A 246 -5.00 0.23 18.86
C LEU A 246 -5.39 -1.12 19.47
N ILE A 247 -4.89 -2.23 18.93
CA ILE A 247 -5.14 -3.55 19.52
C ILE A 247 -4.51 -3.67 20.91
N GLN A 248 -3.29 -3.18 21.11
CA GLN A 248 -2.66 -3.18 22.44
C GLN A 248 -3.42 -2.36 23.48
N SER A 249 -4.19 -1.36 23.06
CA SER A 249 -5.01 -0.55 23.96
C SER A 249 -6.28 -1.25 24.45
N ILE A 250 -6.65 -2.40 23.87
CA ILE A 250 -7.78 -3.20 24.34
C ILE A 250 -7.36 -3.97 25.60
N ALA A 251 -7.85 -3.51 26.75
CA ALA A 251 -7.70 -4.25 28.00
C ALA A 251 -8.65 -5.45 28.02
N PHE A 252 -8.10 -6.67 27.99
CA PHE A 252 -8.87 -7.92 28.04
C PHE A 252 -9.39 -8.30 29.45
N SER A 253 -9.68 -7.32 30.31
CA SER A 253 -9.90 -7.57 31.75
C SER A 253 -11.34 -7.95 32.11
N ASP A 254 -12.34 -7.14 31.72
CA ASP A 254 -13.69 -7.25 32.31
C ASP A 254 -14.80 -7.61 31.31
N ASP A 255 -14.62 -7.28 30.03
CA ASP A 255 -15.59 -7.61 28.97
C ASP A 255 -14.87 -8.25 27.77
N ILE A 256 -14.72 -9.57 27.81
CA ILE A 256 -14.09 -10.34 26.72
C ILE A 256 -14.91 -10.21 25.43
N ILE A 257 -16.25 -10.15 25.53
CA ILE A 257 -17.13 -10.00 24.38
C ILE A 257 -16.88 -8.65 23.71
N GLY A 258 -16.93 -7.57 24.48
CA GLY A 258 -16.64 -6.21 24.00
C GLY A 258 -15.22 -6.08 23.43
N SER A 259 -14.24 -6.72 24.06
CA SER A 259 -12.86 -6.75 23.59
C SER A 259 -12.72 -7.41 22.21
N ILE A 260 -13.35 -8.57 22.00
CA ILE A 260 -13.34 -9.27 20.70
C ILE A 260 -14.02 -8.43 19.61
N TRP A 261 -15.17 -7.82 19.91
CA TRP A 261 -15.83 -6.90 18.98
C TRP A 261 -14.99 -5.65 18.70
N GLY A 262 -14.24 -5.16 19.69
CA GLY A 262 -13.29 -4.06 19.54
C GLY A 262 -12.16 -4.38 18.58
N VAL A 263 -11.52 -5.54 18.73
CA VAL A 263 -10.48 -6.03 17.81
C VAL A 263 -11.04 -6.10 16.38
N MET A 264 -12.23 -6.67 16.21
CA MET A 264 -12.89 -6.74 14.91
C MET A 264 -13.19 -5.37 14.32
N GLY A 265 -13.69 -4.43 15.13
CA GLY A 265 -13.94 -3.05 14.72
C GLY A 265 -12.67 -2.34 14.24
N TYR A 266 -11.55 -2.53 14.93
CA TYR A 266 -10.25 -1.99 14.50
C TYR A 266 -9.72 -2.64 13.22
N THR A 267 -9.97 -3.93 12.99
CA THR A 267 -9.60 -4.58 11.72
C THR A 267 -10.43 -4.03 10.55
N VAL A 268 -11.72 -3.79 10.76
CA VAL A 268 -12.57 -3.13 9.74
C VAL A 268 -12.08 -1.71 9.46
N LEU A 269 -11.70 -0.95 10.50
CA LEU A 269 -11.13 0.38 10.37
C LEU A 269 -9.79 0.35 9.60
N LEU A 270 -8.94 -0.65 9.85
CA LEU A 270 -7.72 -0.88 9.08
C LEU A 270 -8.05 -1.06 7.59
N CYS A 271 -8.97 -1.95 7.23
CA CYS A 271 -9.39 -2.14 5.84
C CYS A 271 -9.88 -0.83 5.19
N PHE A 272 -10.72 -0.06 5.89
CA PHE A 272 -11.21 1.22 5.40
C PHE A 272 -10.09 2.24 5.17
N THR A 273 -9.17 2.36 6.12
CA THR A 273 -8.04 3.30 6.01
C THR A 273 -7.07 2.90 4.91
N LEU A 274 -6.81 1.60 4.74
CA LEU A 274 -5.99 1.06 3.65
C LEU A 274 -6.54 1.42 2.27
N PHE A 275 -7.86 1.30 2.05
CA PHE A 275 -8.49 1.75 0.79
C PHE A 275 -8.29 3.24 0.52
N LYS A 276 -8.25 4.06 1.57
CA LYS A 276 -8.12 5.52 1.45
C LYS A 276 -6.67 5.98 1.25
N THR A 277 -5.67 5.15 1.51
CA THR A 277 -4.25 5.51 1.39
C THR A 277 -3.88 6.06 0.02
N GLY A 278 -4.43 5.49 -1.06
CA GLY A 278 -4.15 5.93 -2.43
C GLY A 278 -4.66 7.35 -2.73
N SER A 279 -5.89 7.67 -2.31
CA SER A 279 -6.45 9.02 -2.50
C SER A 279 -5.78 10.05 -1.60
N LEU A 280 -5.40 9.66 -0.38
CA LEU A 280 -4.61 10.52 0.51
C LEU A 280 -3.23 10.83 -0.07
N ALA A 281 -2.52 9.83 -0.58
CA ALA A 281 -1.22 10.04 -1.19
C ALA A 281 -1.32 10.99 -2.39
N LYS A 282 -2.31 10.79 -3.27
CA LYS A 282 -2.54 11.68 -4.42
C LYS A 282 -2.86 13.12 -3.98
N GLY A 283 -3.65 13.28 -2.91
CA GLY A 283 -3.93 14.59 -2.31
C GLY A 283 -2.69 15.29 -1.76
N VAL A 284 -1.82 14.58 -1.04
CA VAL A 284 -0.58 15.15 -0.46
C VAL A 284 0.37 15.66 -1.54
N PHE A 285 0.54 14.89 -2.62
CA PHE A 285 1.44 15.27 -3.71
C PHE A 285 0.79 16.21 -4.74
N SER A 286 -0.46 16.64 -4.52
CA SER A 286 -1.25 17.44 -5.50
C SER A 286 -1.25 16.79 -6.89
N ALA A 287 -1.36 15.47 -6.90
CA ALA A 287 -1.48 14.65 -8.09
C ALA A 287 -2.99 14.51 -8.40
N HIS A 288 -3.45 15.21 -9.42
CA HIS A 288 -4.85 15.19 -9.87
C HIS A 288 -5.04 14.32 -11.11
#